data_AF-A0A0G1K0L0-F1
#
_entry.id   AF-A0A0G1K0L0-F1
#
_cell.length_a   1.000
_cell.length_b   1.000
_cell.length_c   1.000
_cell.angle_alpha   90.00
_cell.angle_beta   90.00
_cell.angle_gamma   90.00
#
_symmetry.space_group_name_H-M   'P 1'
#
loop_
_entity.id
_entity.type
_entity.pdbx_description
1 polymer ?
#
loop_
_entity_poly.entity_id
_entity_poly.type
_entity_poly.pdbx_seq_one_letter_code
_entity_poly.pdbx_strand_id
1 'polypeptide(L)'
;MKKPIGKIIDYLALSLLVSTAILLTLILNGNKTYQMITAIYVSLVYVIWGIFHHWREKTIHQKVILEYVLFGVLGCVLAIGLL
;
A
#
# COMPACT_ATOMS: atom_id res chain seq x y z
N MET A 1 30.87 -4.19 2.15
CA MET A 1 29.49 -4.26 1.62
C MET A 1 28.51 -4.24 2.80
N LYS A 2 27.89 -3.10 3.12
CA LYS A 2 26.89 -3.02 4.21
C LYS A 2 25.65 -3.79 3.77
N LYS A 3 25.23 -4.80 4.53
CA LYS A 3 24.11 -5.70 4.18
C LYS A 3 22.82 -4.87 3.92
N PRO A 4 22.01 -5.21 2.90
CA PRO A 4 20.80 -4.45 2.51
C PRO A 4 19.62 -4.69 3.49
N ILE A 5 19.89 -4.86 4.79
CA ILE A 5 18.89 -5.21 5.81
C ILE A 5 17.77 -4.17 5.87
N GLY A 6 18.10 -2.89 5.71
CA GLY A 6 17.10 -1.82 5.67
C GLY A 6 16.08 -1.98 4.53
N LYS A 7 16.51 -2.47 3.36
CA LYS A 7 15.61 -2.72 2.23
C LYS A 7 14.68 -3.90 2.53
N ILE A 8 15.24 -4.99 3.06
CA ILE A 8 14.46 -6.17 3.45
C ILE A 8 13.37 -5.78 4.47
N ILE A 9 13.71 -4.95 5.47
CA ILE A 9 12.74 -4.47 6.46
C ILE A 9 11.64 -3.64 5.79
N ASP A 10 11.99 -2.71 4.88
CA ASP A 10 10.99 -1.88 4.19
C ASP A 10 9.99 -2.75 3.41
N TYR A 11 10.46 -3.74 2.66
CA TYR A 11 9.60 -4.66 1.90
C TYR A 11 8.81 -5.62 2.79
N LEU A 12 9.38 -6.07 3.92
CA LEU A 12 8.63 -6.86 4.92
C LEU A 12 7.50 -6.05 5.54
N ALA A 13 7.73 -4.77 5.85
CA ALA A 13 6.69 -3.88 6.37
C ALA A 13 5.55 -3.70 5.36
N LEU A 14 5.88 -3.51 4.07
CA LEU A 14 4.88 -3.44 3.01
C LEU A 14 4.09 -4.76 2.89
N SER A 15 4.79 -5.89 2.89
CA SER A 15 4.16 -7.22 2.81
C SER A 15 3.20 -7.44 3.98
N LEU A 16 3.59 -7.06 5.20
CA LEU A 16 2.75 -7.19 6.38
C LEU A 16 1.51 -6.29 6.25
N LEU A 17 1.68 -5.05 5.83
CA LEU A 17 0.58 -4.10 5.62
C LEU A 17 -0.47 -4.63 4.64
N VAL A 18 -0.04 -5.13 3.48
CA VAL A 18 -0.96 -5.68 2.47
C VAL A 18 -1.61 -6.96 2.99
N SER A 19 -0.86 -7.83 3.67
CA SER A 19 -1.40 -9.05 4.25
C SER A 19 -2.47 -8.75 5.30
N THR A 20 -2.25 -7.76 6.17
CA THR A 20 -3.24 -7.32 7.15
C THR A 20 -4.49 -6.76 6.48
N ALA A 21 -4.35 -5.98 5.41
CA ALA A 21 -5.51 -5.47 4.68
C ALA A 21 -6.34 -6.61 4.06
N ILE A 22 -5.69 -7.61 3.45
CA ILE A 22 -6.37 -8.80 2.91
C ILE A 22 -7.12 -9.54 4.02
N LEU A 23 -6.45 -9.80 5.15
CA LEU A 23 -7.07 -10.49 6.29
C LEU A 23 -8.26 -9.70 6.85
N LEU A 24 -8.14 -8.38 6.98
CA LEU A 24 -9.25 -7.53 7.43
C LEU A 24 -10.43 -7.59 6.45
N THR A 25 -10.18 -7.51 5.13
CA THR A 25 -11.23 -7.62 4.12
C THR A 25 -11.96 -8.98 4.20
N LEU A 26 -11.23 -10.08 4.46
CA LEU A 26 -11.81 -11.42 4.60
C LEU A 26 -12.60 -11.59 5.91
N ILE A 27 -12.07 -11.09 7.04
CA ILE A 27 -12.73 -11.15 8.35
C ILE A 27 -13.99 -10.28 8.37
N LEU A 28 -13.95 -9.12 7.71
CA LEU A 28 -15.07 -8.16 7.63
C LEU A 28 -15.99 -8.44 6.43
N ASN A 29 -15.92 -9.64 5.85
CA ASN A 29 -16.79 -10.05 4.76
C ASN A 29 -18.28 -9.92 5.15
N GLY A 30 -19.09 -9.39 4.23
CA GLY A 30 -20.48 -9.04 4.44
C GLY A 30 -20.70 -7.60 4.93
N ASN A 31 -19.66 -6.94 5.47
CA ASN A 31 -19.74 -5.52 5.82
C ASN A 31 -18.98 -4.65 4.81
N LYS A 32 -19.69 -4.30 3.73
CA LYS A 32 -19.13 -3.50 2.62
C LYS A 32 -18.53 -2.19 3.09
N THR A 33 -19.13 -1.52 4.08
CA THR A 33 -18.62 -0.24 4.60
C THR A 33 -17.21 -0.38 5.16
N TYR A 34 -16.98 -1.37 6.02
CA TYR A 34 -15.64 -1.56 6.57
C TYR A 34 -14.65 -2.07 5.52
N GLN A 35 -15.08 -2.91 4.57
CA GLN A 35 -14.22 -3.34 3.47
C GLN A 35 -13.78 -2.17 2.56
N MET A 36 -14.69 -1.22 2.27
CA MET A 36 -14.35 0.01 1.56
C MET A 36 -13.38 0.88 2.36
N ILE A 37 -13.61 1.06 3.68
CA ILE A 37 -12.70 1.81 4.54
C ILE A 37 -11.30 1.16 4.54
N THR A 38 -11.22 -0.17 4.64
CA THR A 38 -9.96 -0.91 4.54
C THR A 38 -9.25 -0.67 3.21
N ALA A 39 -9.98 -0.74 2.09
CA ALA A 39 -9.43 -0.51 0.75
C ALA A 39 -8.90 0.92 0.57
N ILE A 40 -9.64 1.94 1.04
CA ILE A 40 -9.20 3.34 0.99
C ILE A 40 -7.96 3.53 1.86
N TYR A 41 -8.01 3.02 3.09
CA TYR A 41 -6.92 3.19 4.05
C TYR A 41 -5.62 2.54 3.56
N VAL A 42 -5.66 1.28 3.11
CA VAL A 42 -4.46 0.59 2.62
C VAL A 42 -3.87 1.29 1.39
N SER A 43 -4.71 1.80 0.48
CA SER A 43 -4.25 2.57 -0.68
C SER A 43 -3.55 3.87 -0.29
N LEU A 44 -4.09 4.61 0.68
CA LEU A 44 -3.43 5.83 1.19
C LEU A 44 -2.09 5.51 1.85
N VAL A 45 -2.04 4.48 2.69
CA VAL A 45 -0.78 4.11 3.35
C VAL A 45 0.24 3.58 2.35
N TYR A 46 -0.18 2.84 1.31
CA TYR A 46 0.68 2.41 0.22
C TYR A 46 1.35 3.59 -0.50
N VAL A 47 0.58 4.64 -0.82
CA VAL A 47 1.12 5.85 -1.46
C VAL A 47 2.13 6.55 -0.54
N ILE A 48 1.77 6.75 0.73
CA ILE A 48 2.65 7.39 1.72
C ILE A 48 3.94 6.58 1.89
N TRP A 49 3.84 5.26 2.01
CA TRP A 49 4.98 4.36 2.13
C TRP A 49 5.89 4.46 0.90
N GLY A 50 5.32 4.45 -0.31
CA GLY A 50 6.07 4.54 -1.56
C GLY A 50 6.88 5.83 -1.67
N ILE A 51 6.25 6.96 -1.31
CA ILE A 51 6.89 8.28 -1.24
C ILE A 51 8.03 8.26 -0.23
N PHE A 52 7.78 7.75 0.99
CA PHE A 52 8.79 7.74 2.06
C PHE A 52 9.97 6.82 1.74
N HIS A 53 9.72 5.66 1.15
CA HIS A 53 10.75 4.72 0.71
C HIS A 53 11.66 5.35 -0.36
N HIS A 54 11.07 5.94 -1.40
CA HIS A 54 11.85 6.59 -2.47
C HIS A 54 12.55 7.87 -2.02
N TRP A 55 11.98 8.60 -1.06
CA TRP A 55 12.66 9.74 -0.45
C TRP A 55 13.92 9.31 0.30
N ARG A 56 13.83 8.24 1.09
CA ARG A 56 14.99 7.66 1.81
C ARG A 56 16.05 7.11 0.86
N GLU A 57 15.65 6.54 -0.27
CA GLU A 57 16.57 6.04 -1.28
C GLU A 57 17.14 7.13 -2.21
N LYS A 58 16.70 8.40 -2.06
CA LYS A 58 17.05 9.53 -2.94
C LYS A 58 16.68 9.29 -4.41
N THR A 59 15.65 8.48 -4.64
CA THR A 59 15.12 8.14 -5.97
C THR A 59 13.75 8.79 -6.21
N ILE A 60 13.32 9.68 -5.33
CA ILE A 60 12.04 10.38 -5.47
C ILE A 60 12.07 11.38 -6.62
N HIS A 61 11.12 11.23 -7.53
CA HIS A 61 10.82 12.20 -8.59
C HIS A 61 9.33 12.15 -8.92
N GLN A 62 8.82 13.19 -9.60
CA GLN A 62 7.38 13.36 -9.86
C GLN A 62 6.74 12.13 -10.53
N LYS A 63 7.44 11.50 -11.48
CA LYS A 63 6.97 10.28 -12.15
C LYS A 63 6.74 9.11 -11.17
N VAL A 64 7.66 8.87 -10.22
CA VAL A 64 7.49 7.82 -9.19
C VAL A 64 6.30 8.14 -8.30
N ILE A 65 6.15 9.38 -7.85
CA ILE A 65 5.01 9.78 -7.02
C ILE A 65 3.70 9.50 -7.77
N LEU A 66 3.64 9.88 -9.05
CA LEU A 66 2.47 9.63 -9.90
C LEU A 66 2.18 8.13 -10.06
N GLU A 67 3.20 7.29 -10.26
CA GLU A 67 3.06 5.83 -10.35
C GLU A 67 2.39 5.29 -9.09
N TYR A 68 2.90 5.61 -7.90
CA TYR A 68 2.31 5.14 -6.64
C TYR A 68 0.88 5.63 -6.43
N VAL A 69 0.59 6.89 -6.75
CA VAL A 69 -0.77 7.43 -6.69
C VAL A 69 -1.71 6.68 -7.64
N LEU A 70 -1.30 6.48 -8.89
CA LEU A 70 -2.10 5.76 -9.89
C LEU A 70 -2.36 4.31 -9.47
N PHE A 71 -1.35 3.60 -8.99
CA PHE A 71 -1.53 2.23 -8.49
C PHE A 71 -2.40 2.17 -7.23
N GLY A 72 -2.23 3.10 -6.30
CA GLY A 72 -3.06 3.21 -5.10
C GLY A 72 -4.53 3.45 -5.43
N VAL A 73 -4.81 4.37 -6.35
CA VAL A 73 -6.17 4.66 -6.85
C VAL A 73 -6.75 3.47 -7.60
N LEU A 74 -5.99 2.89 -8.54
CA LEU A 74 -6.44 1.74 -9.33
C LEU A 74 -6.78 0.56 -8.42
N GLY A 75 -5.91 0.22 -7.49
CA GLY A 75 -6.15 -0.85 -6.53
C GLY A 75 -7.37 -0.58 -5.65
N CYS A 76 -7.57 0.67 -5.20
CA CYS A 76 -8.74 1.06 -4.42
C CYS A 76 -10.04 0.89 -5.21
N VAL A 77 -10.08 1.43 -6.43
CA VAL A 77 -11.25 1.38 -7.32
C VAL A 77 -11.60 -0.06 -7.67
N LEU A 78 -10.62 -0.88 -8.02
CA LEU A 78 -10.84 -2.29 -8.31
C LEU A 78 -11.35 -3.05 -7.08
N ALA A 79 -10.73 -2.85 -5.91
CA ALA A 79 -11.15 -3.50 -4.68
C ALA A 79 -12.60 -3.14 -4.33
N ILE A 80 -12.94 -1.84 -4.34
CA ILE A 80 -14.30 -1.37 -4.04
C ILE A 80 -15.30 -1.85 -5.09
N GLY A 81 -14.93 -1.85 -6.37
CA GLY A 81 -15.79 -2.32 -7.46
C GLY A 81 -16.12 -3.81 -7.40
N LEU A 82 -15.35 -4.60 -6.64
CA LEU A 82 -15.56 -6.03 -6.42
C LEU A 82 -16.35 -6.35 -5.14
N LEU A 83 -16.71 -5.36 -4.31
CA LEU A 83 -17.48 -5.54 -3.06
C LEU A 83 -18.99 -5.62 -3.30
#